data_AF-A0A9D1AWM4-F1
#
_entry.id   AF-A0A9D1AWM4-F1
#
_cell.length_a   1.000
_cell.length_b   1.000
_cell.length_c   1.000
_cell.angle_alpha   90.00
_cell.angle_beta   90.00
_cell.angle_gamma   90.00
#
_symmetry.space_group_name_H-M   'P 1'
#
loop_
_entity.id
_entity.type
_entity.pdbx_description
1 polymer ?
#
loop_
_entity_poly.entity_id
_entity_poly.type
_entity_poly.pdbx_seq_one_letter_code
_entity_poly.pdbx_strand_id
1 'polypeptide(L)'
;MTEDPLYMIRADLDVVALVRRGQRQGMRLQEIDLGYLVHSAADATFGAGALRPFSITERERWARVLAYTERAPDVLQDHAQAFAEPSDHGAWDWDSFASKPMLARFDAGRRLGFSLRVCPVVRSLGRDGMHQAGKEIDAFLAACARAGQGVPVDREAVYLDWLSRRLEGAARLEDASVETFRRVRLLRRTQGGDRRSCMLERPSATFRGVLEVQDTARFAGLLRKGVGRHKAFGFGMLLLSPP
;
A
#
# COMPACT_ATOMS: atom_id res chain seq x y z
N MET A 1 21.87 15.65 11.91
CA MET A 1 21.02 14.44 11.99
C MET A 1 21.13 13.77 10.64
N THR A 2 21.89 12.69 10.54
CA THR A 2 21.96 11.86 9.34
C THR A 2 20.58 11.28 9.11
N GLU A 3 19.92 11.65 8.01
CA GLU A 3 18.62 11.06 7.65
C GLU A 3 18.84 9.57 7.37
N ASP A 4 18.11 8.70 8.09
CA ASP A 4 18.21 7.26 7.88
C ASP A 4 17.89 6.91 6.42
N PRO A 5 18.75 6.13 5.74
CA PRO A 5 18.59 5.83 4.33
C PRO A 5 17.30 5.05 4.08
N LEU A 6 16.57 5.45 3.05
CA LEU A 6 15.44 4.70 2.52
C LEU A 6 15.92 3.89 1.32
N TYR A 7 15.60 2.61 1.28
CA TYR A 7 15.90 1.74 0.15
C TYR A 7 14.62 1.42 -0.62
N MET A 8 14.74 1.28 -1.93
CA MET A 8 13.75 0.60 -2.76
C MET A 8 14.28 -0.79 -3.07
N ILE A 9 13.47 -1.80 -2.77
CA ILE A 9 13.74 -3.19 -3.14
C ILE A 9 12.74 -3.67 -4.19
N ARG A 10 13.17 -4.62 -5.01
CA ARG A 10 12.36 -5.39 -5.95
C ARG A 10 12.63 -6.86 -5.71
N ALA A 11 11.59 -7.66 -5.57
CA ALA A 11 11.70 -9.11 -5.59
C ALA A 11 10.39 -9.73 -6.09
N ASP A 12 10.49 -10.91 -6.71
CA ASP A 12 9.35 -11.67 -7.22
C ASP A 12 9.04 -12.84 -6.26
N LEU A 13 7.75 -13.11 -6.02
CA LEU A 13 7.29 -14.22 -5.17
C LEU A 13 6.47 -15.20 -5.97
N ASP A 14 6.64 -16.50 -5.72
CA ASP A 14 5.86 -17.54 -6.37
C ASP A 14 4.42 -17.56 -5.80
N VAL A 15 3.45 -17.18 -6.62
CA VAL A 15 2.03 -17.13 -6.25
C VAL A 15 1.52 -18.51 -5.81
N VAL A 16 2.00 -19.59 -6.43
CA VAL A 16 1.61 -20.96 -6.06
C VAL A 16 2.14 -21.30 -4.66
N ALA A 17 3.37 -20.90 -4.35
CA ALA A 17 3.94 -21.08 -3.02
C ALA A 17 3.16 -20.27 -1.96
N LEU A 18 2.79 -19.03 -2.29
CA LEU A 18 1.98 -18.17 -1.42
C LEU A 18 0.59 -18.75 -1.14
N VAL A 19 -0.10 -19.28 -2.15
CA VAL A 19 -1.41 -19.92 -1.99
C VAL A 19 -1.30 -21.16 -1.10
N ARG A 20 -0.30 -22.02 -1.33
CA ARG A 20 -0.04 -23.21 -0.50
C ARG A 20 0.27 -22.82 0.95
N ARG A 21 1.04 -21.74 1.16
CA ARG A 21 1.29 -21.17 2.49
C ARG A 21 0.01 -20.73 3.16
N GLY A 22 -0.85 -19.98 2.47
CA GLY A 22 -2.15 -19.54 2.99
C GLY A 22 -3.04 -20.72 3.43
N GLN A 23 -3.09 -21.78 2.64
CA GLN A 23 -3.82 -23.00 2.97
C GLN A 23 -3.28 -23.70 4.23
N ARG A 24 -1.95 -23.82 4.39
CA ARG A 24 -1.33 -24.36 5.62
C ARG A 24 -1.66 -23.54 6.86
N GLN A 25 -1.90 -22.23 6.70
CA GLN A 25 -2.33 -21.33 7.76
C GLN A 25 -3.86 -21.34 7.99
N GLY A 26 -4.58 -22.27 7.35
CA GLY A 26 -6.02 -22.45 7.51
C GLY A 26 -6.89 -21.47 6.73
N MET A 27 -6.34 -20.74 5.76
CA MET A 27 -7.13 -19.81 4.93
C MET A 27 -7.91 -20.56 3.85
N ARG A 28 -9.16 -20.16 3.64
CA ARG A 28 -9.97 -20.70 2.54
C ARG A 28 -9.56 -20.02 1.24
N LEU A 29 -9.64 -20.74 0.12
CA LEU A 29 -9.31 -20.22 -1.22
C LEU A 29 -10.09 -18.93 -1.56
N GLN A 30 -11.34 -18.83 -1.10
CA GLN A 30 -12.22 -17.67 -1.31
C GLN A 30 -11.81 -16.43 -0.50
N GLU A 31 -10.93 -16.61 0.49
CA GLU A 31 -10.39 -15.57 1.36
C GLU A 31 -8.98 -15.15 0.94
N ILE A 32 -8.47 -15.65 -0.18
CA ILE A 32 -7.13 -15.33 -0.66
C ILE A 32 -7.13 -13.94 -1.26
N ASP A 33 -6.44 -13.05 -0.55
CA ASP A 33 -6.05 -11.71 -1.00
C ASP A 33 -4.53 -11.71 -1.17
N LEU A 34 -4.06 -11.45 -2.41
CA LEU A 34 -2.64 -11.44 -2.72
C LEU A 34 -1.88 -10.41 -1.87
N GLY A 35 -2.51 -9.28 -1.55
CA GLY A 35 -1.92 -8.28 -0.66
C GLY A 35 -1.64 -8.83 0.73
N TYR A 36 -2.56 -9.62 1.28
CA TYR A 36 -2.39 -10.30 2.56
C TYR A 36 -1.35 -11.43 2.48
N LEU A 37 -1.34 -12.23 1.41
CA LEU A 37 -0.36 -13.31 1.26
C LEU A 37 1.07 -12.77 1.19
N VAL A 38 1.29 -11.73 0.40
CA VAL A 38 2.59 -11.05 0.30
C VAL A 38 2.99 -10.45 1.66
N HIS A 39 2.06 -9.80 2.37
CA HIS A 39 2.33 -9.28 3.71
C HIS A 39 2.80 -10.36 4.69
N SER A 40 2.05 -11.48 4.75
CA SER A 40 2.34 -12.60 5.65
C SER A 40 3.66 -13.31 5.29
N ALA A 41 3.99 -13.39 4.00
CA ALA A 41 5.28 -13.92 3.55
C ALA A 41 6.42 -12.95 3.89
N ALA A 42 6.28 -11.65 3.60
CA ALA A 42 7.28 -10.64 3.90
C ALA A 42 7.60 -10.54 5.39
N ASP A 43 6.59 -10.54 6.26
CA ASP A 43 6.80 -10.49 7.71
C ASP A 43 7.50 -11.76 8.23
N ALA A 44 7.25 -12.92 7.63
CA ALA A 44 7.89 -14.19 8.02
C ALA A 44 9.30 -14.35 7.47
N THR A 45 9.59 -13.79 6.29
CA THR A 45 10.92 -13.86 5.67
C THR A 45 11.85 -12.77 6.19
N PHE A 46 11.38 -11.53 6.32
CA PHE A 46 12.21 -10.36 6.62
C PHE A 46 11.97 -9.76 8.00
N GLY A 47 11.03 -10.31 8.77
CA GLY A 47 10.58 -9.78 10.04
C GLY A 47 9.49 -8.72 9.90
N ALA A 48 8.75 -8.51 11.00
CA ALA A 48 7.55 -7.69 11.01
C ALA A 48 7.79 -6.26 10.49
N GLY A 49 7.02 -5.87 9.48
CA GLY A 49 7.04 -4.51 8.92
C GLY A 49 8.29 -4.15 8.12
N ALA A 50 9.13 -5.12 7.79
CA ALA A 50 10.38 -4.88 7.06
C ALA A 50 10.14 -4.32 5.65
N LEU A 51 9.08 -4.77 4.97
CA LEU A 51 8.71 -4.33 3.62
C LEU A 51 7.39 -3.57 3.68
N ARG A 52 7.43 -2.26 3.98
CA ARG A 52 6.23 -1.42 4.05
C ARG A 52 6.57 0.07 3.86
N PRO A 53 5.85 0.79 2.98
CA PRO A 53 4.80 0.31 2.08
C PRO A 53 5.36 -0.52 0.91
N PHE A 54 4.50 -1.30 0.28
CA PHE A 54 4.85 -2.04 -0.93
C PHE A 54 3.73 -1.97 -1.98
N SER A 55 4.09 -2.27 -3.22
CA SER A 55 3.18 -2.45 -4.35
C SER A 55 3.36 -3.84 -4.93
N ILE A 56 2.30 -4.36 -5.57
CA ILE A 56 2.31 -5.67 -6.20
C ILE A 56 1.92 -5.51 -7.67
N THR A 57 2.68 -6.16 -8.55
CA THR A 57 2.31 -6.37 -9.95
C THR A 57 2.27 -7.87 -10.23
N GLU A 58 1.10 -8.39 -10.60
CA GLU A 58 0.93 -9.79 -10.96
C GLU A 58 1.56 -10.10 -12.32
N ARG A 59 2.29 -11.22 -12.41
CA ARG A 59 2.98 -11.71 -13.60
C ARG A 59 2.88 -13.23 -13.69
N GLU A 60 1.83 -13.76 -14.31
CA GLU A 60 1.62 -15.21 -14.44
C GLU A 60 1.79 -15.96 -13.10
N ARG A 61 2.91 -16.69 -12.93
CA ARG A 61 3.27 -17.43 -11.70
C ARG A 61 3.81 -16.54 -10.58
N TRP A 62 4.25 -15.33 -10.90
CA TRP A 62 5.00 -14.46 -10.01
C TRP A 62 4.20 -13.23 -9.58
N ALA A 63 4.37 -12.82 -8.34
CA ALA A 63 3.95 -11.51 -7.86
C ALA A 63 5.19 -10.64 -7.67
N ARG A 64 5.38 -9.64 -8.53
CA ARG A 64 6.47 -8.68 -8.38
C ARG A 64 6.14 -7.69 -7.28
N VAL A 65 7.01 -7.62 -6.29
CA VAL A 65 6.92 -6.68 -5.17
C VAL A 65 7.97 -5.60 -5.33
N LEU A 66 7.52 -4.36 -5.30
CA LEU A 66 8.39 -3.23 -4.99
C LEU A 66 8.06 -2.79 -3.56
N ALA A 67 9.07 -2.52 -2.74
CA ALA A 67 8.86 -2.03 -1.38
C ALA A 67 9.85 -0.94 -1.00
N TYR A 68 9.39 -0.04 -0.14
CA TYR A 68 10.28 0.84 0.61
C TYR A 68 10.63 0.21 1.95
N THR A 69 11.88 0.40 2.37
CA THR A 69 12.39 -0.12 3.64
C THR A 69 13.51 0.76 4.19
N GLU A 70 13.58 0.87 5.50
CA GLU A 70 14.67 1.54 6.21
C GLU A 70 15.78 0.54 6.61
N ARG A 71 15.58 -0.75 6.36
CA ARG A 71 16.59 -1.78 6.59
C ARG A 71 17.49 -1.90 5.37
N ALA A 72 18.80 -1.96 5.60
CA ALA A 72 19.74 -2.17 4.53
C ALA A 72 19.51 -3.54 3.85
N PRO A 73 19.74 -3.65 2.52
CA PRO A 73 19.43 -4.86 1.76
C PRO A 73 20.16 -6.12 2.26
N ASP A 74 21.43 -5.99 2.63
CA ASP A 74 22.26 -7.03 3.24
C ASP A 74 21.65 -7.52 4.56
N VAL A 75 21.23 -6.60 5.43
CA VAL A 75 20.56 -6.93 6.69
C VAL A 75 19.25 -7.70 6.47
N LEU A 76 18.50 -7.37 5.41
CA LEU A 76 17.28 -8.11 5.04
C LEU A 76 17.61 -9.54 4.58
N GLN A 77 18.63 -9.69 3.74
CA GLN A 77 19.05 -11.00 3.23
C GLN A 77 19.61 -11.89 4.35
N ASP A 78 20.46 -11.34 5.23
CA ASP A 78 21.00 -12.06 6.38
C ASP A 78 19.91 -12.51 7.34
N HIS A 79 18.92 -11.65 7.62
CA HIS A 79 17.78 -12.02 8.46
C HIS A 79 16.98 -13.17 7.84
N ALA A 80 16.70 -13.09 6.53
CA ALA A 80 15.97 -14.15 5.84
C ALA A 80 16.73 -15.47 5.86
N GLN A 81 18.03 -15.45 5.60
CA GLN A 81 18.88 -16.63 5.62
C GLN A 81 18.98 -17.27 7.02
N ALA A 82 18.99 -16.46 8.07
CA ALA A 82 19.15 -16.92 9.44
C ALA A 82 17.84 -17.40 10.09
N PHE A 83 16.70 -16.78 9.78
CA PHE A 83 15.48 -16.94 10.57
C PHE A 83 14.23 -17.34 9.77
N ALA A 84 14.22 -17.23 8.44
CA ALA A 84 13.05 -17.62 7.67
C ALA A 84 12.94 -19.16 7.59
N GLU A 85 11.74 -19.68 7.82
CA GLU A 85 11.44 -21.10 7.54
C GLU A 85 11.76 -21.42 6.07
N PRO A 86 12.27 -22.62 5.72
CA PRO A 86 12.67 -22.95 4.35
C PRO A 86 11.58 -22.71 3.31
N SER A 87 10.31 -22.93 3.69
CA SER A 87 9.18 -22.69 2.79
C SER A 87 8.87 -21.21 2.55
N ASP A 88 9.24 -20.34 3.49
CA ASP A 88 9.06 -18.89 3.40
C ASP A 88 10.25 -18.26 2.71
N HIS A 89 11.47 -18.73 2.98
CA HIS A 89 12.67 -18.37 2.23
C HIS A 89 12.54 -18.77 0.75
N GLY A 90 12.09 -20.00 0.48
CA GLY A 90 11.93 -20.54 -0.87
C GLY A 90 10.72 -20.03 -1.65
N ALA A 91 9.87 -19.18 -1.05
CA ALA A 91 8.77 -18.53 -1.75
C ALA A 91 9.23 -17.32 -2.59
N TRP A 92 10.44 -16.79 -2.31
CA TRP A 92 11.04 -15.67 -3.01
C TRP A 92 11.99 -16.16 -4.10
N ASP A 93 11.94 -15.50 -5.25
CA ASP A 93 12.97 -15.61 -6.27
C ASP A 93 14.14 -14.68 -5.90
N TRP A 94 15.17 -15.24 -5.27
CA TRP A 94 16.35 -14.49 -4.82
C TRP A 94 17.18 -13.94 -5.98
N ASP A 95 17.14 -14.55 -7.16
CA ASP A 95 17.82 -14.02 -8.35
C ASP A 95 17.15 -12.73 -8.86
N SER A 96 15.85 -12.56 -8.58
CA SER A 96 15.12 -11.33 -8.89
C SER A 96 15.38 -10.19 -7.90
N PHE A 97 15.94 -10.49 -6.73
CA PHE A 97 16.14 -9.54 -5.63
C PHE A 97 17.13 -8.46 -6.06
N ALA A 98 16.63 -7.23 -6.15
CA ALA A 98 17.42 -6.06 -6.48
C ALA A 98 17.09 -4.94 -5.51
N SER A 99 18.08 -4.11 -5.21
CA SER A 99 17.90 -2.96 -4.32
C SER A 99 18.69 -1.76 -4.78
N LYS A 100 18.23 -0.58 -4.37
CA LYS A 100 19.00 0.66 -4.50
C LYS A 100 18.62 1.63 -3.37
N PRO A 101 19.53 2.51 -2.95
CA PRO A 101 19.14 3.64 -2.13
C PRO A 101 18.18 4.57 -2.89
N MET A 102 17.22 5.13 -2.18
CA MET A 102 16.44 6.27 -2.65
C MET A 102 17.27 7.54 -2.52
N LEU A 103 16.81 8.61 -3.19
CA LEU A 103 17.44 9.92 -3.06
C LEU A 103 17.46 10.31 -1.58
N ALA A 104 18.63 10.74 -1.10
CA ALA A 104 18.79 11.21 0.26
C ALA A 104 17.86 12.39 0.55
N ARG A 105 17.63 13.25 -0.46
CA ARG A 105 16.88 14.49 -0.31
C ARG A 105 15.92 14.77 -1.48
N PHE A 106 14.75 15.29 -1.14
CA PHE A 106 13.73 15.79 -2.07
C PHE A 106 13.49 17.28 -1.80
N ASP A 107 14.16 18.15 -2.54
CA ASP A 107 14.04 19.59 -2.32
C ASP A 107 12.65 20.13 -2.65
N ALA A 108 12.21 21.10 -1.85
CA ALA A 108 10.97 21.84 -2.13
C ALA A 108 11.06 22.50 -3.52
N GLY A 109 9.94 22.51 -4.25
CA GLY A 109 9.86 22.93 -5.65
C GLY A 109 10.25 21.85 -6.67
N ARG A 110 10.76 20.69 -6.24
CA ARG A 110 11.05 19.58 -7.16
C ARG A 110 9.74 18.99 -7.70
N ARG A 111 9.65 18.90 -9.03
CA ARG A 111 8.56 18.24 -9.75
C ARG A 111 8.88 16.76 -10.00
N LEU A 112 7.91 15.89 -9.76
CA LEU A 112 8.05 14.44 -9.88
C LEU A 112 6.78 13.84 -10.48
N GLY A 113 6.95 12.96 -11.47
CA GLY A 113 5.88 12.06 -11.89
C GLY A 113 5.62 11.04 -10.79
N PHE A 114 4.38 10.56 -10.65
CA PHE A 114 4.04 9.55 -9.67
C PHE A 114 3.01 8.54 -10.15
N SER A 115 3.04 7.36 -9.53
CA SER A 115 1.95 6.39 -9.54
C SER A 115 1.66 5.93 -8.11
N LEU A 116 0.38 5.86 -7.76
CA LEU A 116 -0.05 5.57 -6.40
C LEU A 116 -1.36 4.80 -6.37
N ARG A 117 -1.31 3.53 -5.93
CA ARG A 117 -2.49 2.73 -5.63
C ARG A 117 -2.92 2.89 -4.18
N VAL A 118 -4.18 3.24 -3.92
CA VAL A 118 -4.72 3.50 -2.59
C VAL A 118 -6.16 3.02 -2.42
N CYS A 119 -6.60 2.92 -1.17
CA CYS A 119 -8.01 2.82 -0.81
C CYS A 119 -8.54 4.19 -0.36
N PRO A 120 -9.30 4.92 -1.20
CA PRO A 120 -9.85 6.23 -0.86
C PRO A 120 -11.01 6.11 0.13
N VAL A 121 -10.69 5.89 1.40
CA VAL A 121 -11.66 5.75 2.49
C VAL A 121 -11.57 6.88 3.50
N VAL A 122 -12.71 7.18 4.12
CA VAL A 122 -12.85 8.10 5.26
C VAL A 122 -13.53 7.38 6.42
N ARG A 123 -13.43 7.92 7.65
CA ARG A 123 -14.14 7.36 8.80
C ARG A 123 -15.51 8.01 8.93
N SER A 124 -16.55 7.19 9.06
CA SER A 124 -17.88 7.70 9.40
C SER A 124 -17.86 8.35 10.78
N LEU A 125 -18.60 9.45 10.92
CA LEU A 125 -18.87 10.11 12.20
C LEU A 125 -20.09 9.53 12.93
N GLY A 126 -20.78 8.55 12.35
CA GLY A 126 -21.98 7.95 12.94
C GLY A 126 -23.24 8.80 12.84
N ARG A 127 -23.21 9.91 12.08
CA ARG A 127 -24.30 10.89 11.98
C ARG A 127 -25.29 10.59 10.83
N ASP A 128 -24.95 9.65 9.97
CA ASP A 128 -25.74 9.29 8.78
C ASP A 128 -26.80 8.19 9.06
N GLY A 129 -26.84 7.65 10.28
CA GLY A 129 -27.74 6.55 10.68
C GLY A 129 -27.44 5.20 10.01
N MET A 130 -26.57 5.16 8.99
CA MET A 130 -26.25 3.97 8.20
C MET A 130 -24.94 3.29 8.63
N HIS A 131 -23.99 4.06 9.16
CA HIS A 131 -22.68 3.53 9.54
C HIS A 131 -22.33 3.88 10.98
N GLN A 132 -21.82 2.90 11.72
CA GLN A 132 -21.26 3.16 13.05
C GLN A 132 -20.06 4.13 12.96
N ALA A 133 -19.92 4.97 13.98
CA ALA A 133 -18.78 5.87 14.10
C ALA A 133 -17.45 5.09 14.04
N GLY A 134 -16.49 5.62 13.30
CA GLY A 134 -15.17 5.00 13.10
C GLY A 134 -15.11 3.95 11.99
N LYS A 135 -16.24 3.52 11.41
CA LYS A 135 -16.26 2.61 10.25
C LYS A 135 -15.65 3.28 9.03
N GLU A 136 -14.74 2.58 8.35
CA GLU A 136 -14.19 3.04 7.07
C GLU A 136 -15.25 2.88 5.97
N ILE A 137 -15.56 4.00 5.32
CA ILE A 137 -16.49 4.14 4.19
C ILE A 137 -15.74 4.72 2.99
N ASP A 138 -16.19 4.41 1.79
CA ASP A 138 -15.68 5.03 0.56
C ASP A 138 -15.87 6.56 0.60
N ALA A 139 -14.82 7.31 0.29
CA ALA A 139 -14.85 8.77 0.24
C ALA A 139 -15.94 9.29 -0.72
N PHE A 140 -16.18 8.60 -1.83
CA PHE A 140 -17.24 8.93 -2.79
C PHE A 140 -18.62 8.75 -2.17
N LEU A 141 -18.89 7.59 -1.55
CA LEU A 141 -20.18 7.35 -0.90
C LEU A 141 -20.43 8.32 0.25
N ALA A 142 -19.39 8.67 1.00
CA ALA A 142 -19.45 9.71 2.03
C ALA A 142 -19.79 11.09 1.45
N ALA A 143 -19.28 11.41 0.26
CA ALA A 143 -19.60 12.66 -0.43
C ALA A 143 -21.04 12.67 -0.95
N CYS A 144 -21.53 11.58 -1.55
CA CYS A 144 -22.93 11.44 -1.95
C CYS A 144 -23.89 11.60 -0.77
N ALA A 145 -23.58 10.96 0.37
CA ALA A 145 -24.41 11.08 1.57
C ALA A 145 -24.46 12.52 2.10
N ARG A 146 -23.37 13.30 1.96
CA ARG A 146 -23.35 14.73 2.33
C ARG A 146 -24.07 15.62 1.34
N ALA A 147 -23.98 15.33 0.04
CA ALA A 147 -24.59 16.14 -1.01
C ALA A 147 -26.12 16.01 -1.02
N GLY A 148 -26.65 14.84 -0.61
CA GLY A 148 -28.08 14.55 -0.61
C GLY A 148 -28.54 13.77 -1.84
N GLN A 149 -29.75 13.23 -1.78
CA GLN A 149 -30.30 12.41 -2.85
C GLN A 149 -30.51 13.23 -4.14
N GLY A 150 -30.18 12.63 -5.28
CA GLY A 150 -30.37 13.25 -6.61
C GLY A 150 -29.30 14.26 -7.00
N VAL A 151 -28.38 14.63 -6.10
CA VAL A 151 -27.27 15.53 -6.43
C VAL A 151 -26.15 14.74 -7.11
N PRO A 152 -25.77 15.07 -8.36
CA PRO A 152 -24.66 14.41 -9.01
C PRO A 152 -23.35 14.76 -8.31
N VAL A 153 -22.58 13.74 -7.94
CA VAL A 153 -21.24 13.88 -7.36
C VAL A 153 -20.25 13.23 -8.31
N ASP A 154 -19.21 13.97 -8.67
CA ASP A 154 -18.11 13.42 -9.45
C ASP A 154 -17.15 12.64 -8.55
N ARG A 155 -16.98 11.35 -8.85
CA ARG A 155 -16.09 10.46 -8.11
C ARG A 155 -14.63 10.84 -8.25
N GLU A 156 -14.20 11.19 -9.45
CA GLU A 156 -12.81 11.51 -9.72
C GLU A 156 -12.42 12.78 -8.95
N ALA A 157 -13.24 13.84 -9.03
CA ALA A 157 -13.05 15.04 -8.22
C ALA A 157 -12.97 14.74 -6.71
N VAL A 158 -13.86 13.89 -6.17
CA VAL A 158 -13.81 13.51 -4.73
C VAL A 158 -12.53 12.74 -4.39
N TYR A 159 -12.06 11.87 -5.27
CA TYR A 159 -10.86 11.08 -5.07
C TYR A 159 -9.58 11.93 -5.18
N LEU A 160 -9.56 12.91 -6.08
CA LEU A 160 -8.48 13.89 -6.19
C LEU A 160 -8.42 14.83 -4.98
N ASP A 161 -9.56 15.34 -4.49
CA ASP A 161 -9.63 16.10 -3.23
C ASP A 161 -9.14 15.26 -2.04
N TRP A 162 -9.58 13.99 -1.96
CA TRP A 162 -9.10 13.07 -0.94
C TRP A 162 -7.58 12.89 -1.00
N LEU A 163 -7.00 12.72 -2.20
CA LEU A 163 -5.56 12.56 -2.37
C LEU A 163 -4.80 13.83 -1.99
N SER A 164 -5.27 14.99 -2.45
CA SER A 164 -4.67 16.30 -2.14
C SER A 164 -4.51 16.49 -0.62
N ARG A 165 -5.57 16.20 0.15
CA ARG A 165 -5.54 16.25 1.63
C ARG A 165 -4.58 15.24 2.27
N ARG A 166 -4.24 14.14 1.59
CA ARG A 166 -3.25 13.17 2.09
C ARG A 166 -1.81 13.59 1.81
N LEU A 167 -1.62 14.44 0.81
CA LEU A 167 -0.31 14.99 0.44
C LEU A 167 -0.06 16.36 1.08
N GLU A 168 -1.09 17.00 1.63
CA GLU A 168 -1.05 18.35 2.20
C GLU A 168 0.18 18.58 3.10
N GLY A 169 0.93 19.63 2.76
CA GLY A 169 2.14 20.04 3.46
C GLY A 169 3.38 19.20 3.15
N ALA A 170 3.27 18.09 2.41
CA ALA A 170 4.40 17.31 1.91
C ALA A 170 4.58 17.53 0.40
N ALA A 171 3.49 17.51 -0.36
CA ALA A 171 3.48 17.74 -1.80
C ALA A 171 2.15 18.36 -2.27
N ARG A 172 2.21 19.09 -3.38
CA ARG A 172 1.07 19.63 -4.11
C ARG A 172 0.86 18.84 -5.39
N LEU A 173 -0.38 18.47 -5.70
CA LEU A 173 -0.72 17.91 -7.01
C LEU A 173 -0.71 19.04 -8.05
N GLU A 174 0.07 18.90 -9.12
CA GLU A 174 0.01 19.79 -10.28
C GLU A 174 -0.97 19.25 -11.33
N ASP A 175 -0.86 17.95 -11.62
CA ASP A 175 -1.75 17.19 -12.49
C ASP A 175 -1.94 15.80 -11.89
N ALA A 176 -3.16 15.29 -11.94
CA ALA A 176 -3.45 13.94 -11.48
C ALA A 176 -4.79 13.46 -12.03
N SER A 177 -4.84 12.19 -12.41
CA SER A 177 -6.06 11.50 -12.82
C SER A 177 -6.16 10.12 -12.17
N VAL A 178 -7.38 9.58 -12.13
CA VAL A 178 -7.63 8.20 -11.73
C VAL A 178 -7.43 7.28 -12.93
N GLU A 179 -6.27 6.63 -13.00
CA GLU A 179 -5.93 5.69 -14.07
C GLU A 179 -6.77 4.40 -14.00
N THR A 180 -7.09 3.93 -12.79
CA THR A 180 -7.91 2.73 -12.61
C THR A 180 -8.71 2.80 -11.33
N PHE A 181 -9.97 2.38 -11.40
CA PHE A 181 -10.84 2.17 -10.23
C PHE A 181 -11.45 0.77 -10.24
N ARG A 182 -11.40 0.08 -9.09
CA ARG A 182 -12.04 -1.23 -8.89
C ARG A 182 -12.57 -1.36 -7.47
N ARG A 183 -13.62 -2.16 -7.28
CA ARG A 183 -14.02 -2.67 -5.96
C ARG A 183 -13.25 -3.97 -5.72
N VAL A 184 -12.52 -4.05 -4.62
CA VAL A 184 -11.70 -5.20 -4.25
C VAL A 184 -12.17 -5.78 -2.93
N ARG A 185 -12.04 -7.10 -2.77
CA ARG A 185 -12.29 -7.78 -1.49
C ARG A 185 -10.95 -7.98 -0.79
N LEU A 186 -10.80 -7.39 0.40
CA LEU A 186 -9.61 -7.48 1.22
C LEU A 186 -9.87 -8.39 2.41
N LEU A 187 -8.91 -9.26 2.70
CA LEU A 187 -8.96 -10.09 3.89
C LEU A 187 -8.60 -9.24 5.12
N ARG A 188 -9.46 -9.25 6.13
CA ARG A 188 -9.16 -8.67 7.44
C ARG A 188 -9.29 -9.73 8.52
N ARG A 189 -8.26 -9.82 9.38
CA ARG A 189 -8.32 -10.62 10.61
C ARG A 189 -8.51 -9.70 11.81
N THR A 190 -9.35 -10.12 12.76
CA THR A 190 -9.48 -9.42 14.05
C THR A 190 -8.21 -9.57 14.88
N GLN A 191 -7.95 -8.59 15.73
CA GLN A 191 -6.88 -8.64 16.74
C GLN A 191 -7.40 -9.40 17.98
N GLY A 192 -6.53 -10.15 18.67
CA GLY A 192 -6.89 -10.94 19.86
C GLY A 192 -6.68 -12.45 19.69
N GLY A 193 -7.00 -13.23 20.73
CA GLY A 193 -6.81 -14.70 20.76
C GLY A 193 -7.79 -15.48 19.85
N ASP A 194 -9.01 -14.97 19.66
CA ASP A 194 -10.00 -15.51 18.72
C ASP A 194 -9.97 -14.72 17.40
N ARG A 195 -8.96 -14.99 16.57
CA ARG A 195 -8.74 -14.29 15.28
C ARG A 195 -9.73 -14.76 14.23
N ARG A 196 -10.80 -14.00 14.02
CA ARG A 196 -11.79 -14.25 12.96
C ARG A 196 -11.38 -13.55 11.67
N SER A 197 -11.49 -14.24 10.54
CA SER A 197 -11.38 -13.65 9.21
C SER A 197 -12.71 -13.05 8.77
N CYS A 198 -12.67 -11.90 8.13
CA CYS A 198 -13.80 -11.35 7.38
C CYS A 198 -13.31 -10.73 6.08
N MET A 199 -14.07 -10.92 5.01
CA MET A 199 -13.83 -10.23 3.73
C MET A 199 -14.51 -8.86 3.77
N LEU A 200 -13.74 -7.81 3.48
CA LEU A 200 -14.24 -6.46 3.40
C LEU A 200 -14.10 -5.95 1.97
N GLU A 201 -15.19 -5.43 1.41
CA GLU A 201 -15.12 -4.76 0.13
C GLU A 201 -14.64 -3.31 0.29
N ARG A 202 -13.70 -2.89 -0.56
CA ARG A 202 -13.08 -1.56 -0.53
C ARG A 202 -12.92 -0.98 -1.93
N PRO A 203 -12.97 0.36 -2.07
CA PRO A 203 -12.51 1.00 -3.29
C PRO A 203 -10.99 0.85 -3.40
N SER A 204 -10.50 0.55 -4.60
CA SER A 204 -9.09 0.59 -5.00
C SER A 204 -8.98 1.57 -6.16
N ALA A 205 -8.24 2.64 -5.97
CA ALA A 205 -7.95 3.63 -7.01
C ALA A 205 -6.44 3.72 -7.24
N THR A 206 -6.01 3.73 -8.50
CA THR A 206 -4.64 4.06 -8.90
C THR A 206 -4.63 5.45 -9.50
N PHE A 207 -3.82 6.32 -8.93
CA PHE A 207 -3.58 7.67 -9.43
C PHE A 207 -2.27 7.72 -10.20
N ARG A 208 -2.24 8.53 -11.26
CA ARG A 208 -1.02 8.90 -11.98
C ARG A 208 -1.03 10.40 -12.24
N GLY A 209 0.14 11.02 -12.23
CA GLY A 209 0.24 12.46 -12.49
C GLY A 209 1.59 13.04 -12.11
N VAL A 210 1.62 14.35 -11.89
CA VAL A 210 2.79 15.12 -11.47
C VAL A 210 2.48 15.83 -10.15
N LEU A 211 3.42 15.75 -9.21
CA LEU A 211 3.39 16.49 -7.97
C LEU A 211 4.63 17.38 -7.82
N GLU A 212 4.49 18.44 -7.05
CA GLU A 212 5.57 19.31 -6.62
C GLU A 212 5.81 19.09 -5.13
N VAL A 213 7.05 18.84 -4.74
CA VAL A 213 7.44 18.70 -3.33
C VAL A 213 7.30 20.05 -2.62
N GLN A 214 6.56 20.11 -1.51
CA GLN A 214 6.38 21.35 -0.73
C GLN A 214 7.34 21.45 0.45
N ASP A 215 7.63 20.31 1.09
CA ASP A 215 8.53 20.24 2.24
C ASP A 215 9.35 18.95 2.18
N THR A 216 10.67 19.12 2.24
CA THR A 216 11.62 18.02 2.07
C THR A 216 11.45 16.92 3.11
N ALA A 217 11.34 17.28 4.39
CA ALA A 217 11.28 16.30 5.47
C ALA A 217 9.93 15.58 5.51
N ARG A 218 8.83 16.32 5.30
CA ARG A 218 7.47 15.77 5.25
C ARG A 218 7.29 14.85 4.05
N PHE A 219 7.83 15.21 2.89
CA PHE A 219 7.79 14.35 1.70
C PHE A 219 8.60 13.07 1.89
N ALA A 220 9.82 13.16 2.43
CA ALA A 220 10.62 11.99 2.75
C ALA A 220 9.92 11.09 3.79
N GLY A 221 9.29 11.68 4.81
CA GLY A 221 8.46 10.95 5.77
C GLY A 221 7.22 10.30 5.14
N LEU A 222 6.62 10.94 4.13
CA LEU A 222 5.47 10.43 3.40
C LEU A 222 5.83 9.22 2.53
N LEU A 223 7.00 9.25 1.86
CA LEU A 223 7.53 8.09 1.12
C LEU A 223 7.75 6.89 2.03
N ARG A 224 8.45 7.10 3.17
CA ARG A 224 8.72 6.05 4.18
C ARG A 224 7.44 5.44 4.74
N LYS A 225 6.48 6.29 5.14
CA LYS A 225 5.25 5.83 5.78
C LYS A 225 4.26 5.25 4.77
N GLY A 226 4.25 5.74 3.54
CA GLY A 226 3.21 5.51 2.55
C GLY A 226 1.92 6.31 2.79
N VAL A 227 1.13 6.46 1.73
CA VAL A 227 -0.08 7.30 1.67
C VAL A 227 -1.33 6.48 1.97
N GLY A 228 -2.20 7.01 2.82
CA GLY A 228 -3.52 6.42 3.09
C GLY A 228 -3.52 5.17 3.99
N ARG A 229 -4.48 4.28 3.75
CA ARG A 229 -4.77 3.08 4.54
C ARG A 229 -4.34 1.81 3.80
N HIS A 230 -4.35 0.68 4.51
CA HIS A 230 -4.05 -0.65 3.95
C HIS A 230 -2.63 -0.79 3.39
N LYS A 231 -1.69 -0.02 3.95
CA LYS A 231 -0.29 0.09 3.47
C LYS A 231 0.54 -1.19 3.58
N ALA A 232 0.08 -2.12 4.41
CA ALA A 232 0.67 -3.44 4.55
C ALA A 232 0.09 -4.44 3.54
N PHE A 233 -0.82 -4.04 2.64
CA PHE A 233 -1.53 -4.96 1.75
C PHE A 233 -1.43 -4.53 0.28
N GLY A 234 -0.30 -3.94 -0.12
CA GLY A 234 -0.06 -3.52 -1.51
C GLY A 234 -0.62 -2.12 -1.87
N PHE A 235 -0.97 -1.30 -0.88
CA PHE A 235 -1.45 0.06 -1.07
C PHE A 235 -0.48 1.11 -0.50
N GLY A 236 -0.62 2.35 -0.95
CA GLY A 236 0.02 3.51 -0.34
C GLY A 236 1.51 3.67 -0.66
N MET A 237 2.11 2.79 -1.46
CA MET A 237 3.46 3.01 -1.97
C MET A 237 3.43 4.07 -3.07
N LEU A 238 4.06 5.22 -2.81
CA LEU A 238 4.20 6.29 -3.79
C LEU A 238 5.42 6.01 -4.69
N LEU A 239 5.17 5.54 -5.91
CA LEU A 239 6.22 5.31 -6.90
C LEU A 239 6.51 6.62 -7.63
N LEU A 240 7.79 6.95 -7.78
CA LEU A 240 8.25 8.19 -8.39
C LEU A 240 8.85 7.92 -9.76
N SER A 241 8.61 8.84 -10.70
CA SER A 241 9.20 8.86 -12.04
C SER A 241 9.64 10.29 -12.38
N PRO A 242 10.40 10.49 -13.46
CA PRO A 242 10.49 11.80 -14.09
C PRO A 242 9.09 12.39 -14.36
N PRO A 243 8.93 13.73 -14.26
CA PRO A 243 7.68 14.43 -14.53
C PRO A 243 7.26 14.33 -16.00
#